data_AF-X8AHH0-F1
#
_entry.id   AF-X8AHH0-F1
#
_cell.length_a   1.000
_cell.length_b   1.000
_cell.length_c   1.000
_cell.angle_alpha   90.00
_cell.angle_beta   90.00
_cell.angle_gamma   90.00
#
_symmetry.space_group_name_H-M   'P 1'
#
loop_
_entity.id
_entity.type
_entity.pdbx_description
1 polymer ?
#
loop_
_entity_poly.entity_id
_entity_poly.type
_entity_poly.pdbx_seq_one_letter_code
_entity_poly.pdbx_strand_id
1 'polypeptide(L)'
;MATPGVSVRPLRELTGTADFNEVFLDDVVVPADAMIGAPGQGWAIANATLAHERTGVGAIVVKLRLAIDALIALARRVSVDGRPALDSDRVRDRIGQLTAEVEALSALTYANFTRWLRGGERQHDAAMAKLMFSELNLELARFAVELGGESGCWSRAIRMCSTTAAGRTNGCMRAPTRSPVAARRSCGR
;
A
#
# COMPACT_ATOMS: atom_id res chain seq x y z
N MET A 1 18.12 10.81 -17.71
CA MET A 1 17.68 11.86 -18.65
C MET A 1 18.91 12.64 -19.09
N ALA A 2 19.03 12.97 -20.37
CA ALA A 2 20.21 13.63 -20.93
C ALA A 2 19.86 14.92 -21.72
N THR A 3 18.58 15.32 -21.73
CA THR A 3 18.14 16.54 -22.41
C THR A 3 18.76 17.77 -21.73
N PRO A 4 19.44 18.67 -22.47
CA PRO A 4 19.97 19.91 -21.92
C PRO A 4 18.90 20.74 -21.21
N GLY A 5 19.27 21.38 -20.09
CA GLY A 5 18.35 22.16 -19.25
C GLY A 5 17.51 21.34 -18.28
N VAL A 6 17.52 20.00 -18.36
CA VAL A 6 16.85 19.13 -17.38
C VAL A 6 17.82 18.73 -16.28
N SER A 7 17.53 19.07 -15.03
CA SER A 7 18.28 18.60 -13.87
C SER A 7 17.40 17.74 -12.96
N VAL A 8 17.97 16.65 -12.42
CA VAL A 8 17.26 15.69 -11.57
C VAL A 8 17.99 15.58 -10.25
N ARG A 9 17.26 15.79 -9.15
CA ARG A 9 17.79 15.74 -7.78
C ARG A 9 17.06 14.65 -6.99
N PRO A 10 17.75 13.57 -6.58
CA PRO A 10 17.13 12.54 -5.77
C PRO A 10 16.71 13.08 -4.40
N LEU A 11 15.51 12.68 -3.95
CA LEU A 11 14.99 12.98 -2.62
C LEU A 11 15.27 11.81 -1.70
N ARG A 12 16.07 12.04 -0.65
CA ARG A 12 16.37 11.01 0.34
C ARG A 12 15.20 10.84 1.31
N GLU A 13 14.62 9.66 1.31
CA GLU A 13 13.50 9.30 2.16
C GLU A 13 13.96 8.90 3.57
N LEU A 14 13.00 8.87 4.52
CA LEU A 14 13.25 8.43 5.91
C LEU A 14 13.77 6.98 5.98
N THR A 15 13.40 6.16 5.01
CA THR A 15 13.89 4.78 4.81
C THR A 15 15.36 4.71 4.40
N GLY A 16 15.96 5.84 4.00
CA GLY A 16 17.31 5.94 3.46
C GLY A 16 17.41 5.63 1.97
N THR A 17 16.31 5.26 1.31
CA THR A 17 16.23 5.11 -0.15
C THR A 17 16.01 6.46 -0.83
N ALA A 18 16.06 6.49 -2.16
CA ALA A 18 15.78 7.67 -2.96
C ALA A 18 14.98 7.25 -4.19
N ASP A 19 13.72 6.85 -3.96
CA ASP A 19 12.82 6.38 -5.01
C ASP A 19 12.10 7.56 -5.69
N PHE A 20 12.07 8.73 -5.04
CA PHE A 20 11.55 9.99 -5.59
C PHE A 20 12.66 10.97 -5.98
N ASN A 21 12.36 11.83 -6.95
CA ASN A 21 13.27 12.86 -7.45
C ASN A 21 12.52 14.18 -7.66
N GLU A 22 13.20 15.29 -7.45
CA GLU A 22 12.83 16.60 -8.00
C GLU A 22 13.40 16.71 -9.41
N VAL A 23 12.64 17.34 -10.32
CA VAL A 23 13.07 17.59 -11.69
C VAL A 23 12.89 19.06 -11.99
N PHE A 24 13.97 19.74 -12.39
CA PHE A 24 13.97 21.14 -12.82
C PHE A 24 14.10 21.20 -14.34
N LEU A 25 13.38 22.15 -14.94
CA LEU A 25 13.32 22.38 -16.38
C LEU A 25 13.73 23.84 -16.64
N ASP A 26 15.00 24.07 -16.93
CA ASP A 26 15.59 25.40 -17.15
C ASP A 26 15.85 25.61 -18.65
N ASP A 27 15.06 26.48 -19.29
CA ASP A 27 15.13 26.79 -20.74
C ASP A 27 15.20 25.54 -21.65
N VAL A 28 14.46 24.49 -21.27
CA VAL A 28 14.44 23.22 -22.01
C VAL A 28 13.71 23.39 -23.34
N VAL A 29 14.44 23.17 -24.43
CA VAL A 29 13.85 23.11 -25.78
C VAL A 29 13.38 21.70 -26.07
N VAL A 30 12.08 21.54 -26.34
CA VAL A 30 11.45 20.25 -26.65
C VAL A 30 10.98 20.25 -28.12
N PRO A 31 11.35 19.24 -28.92
CA PRO A 31 10.85 19.07 -30.28
C PRO A 31 9.32 19.03 -30.37
N ALA A 32 8.75 19.57 -31.44
CA ALA A 32 7.28 19.63 -31.60
C ALA A 32 6.63 18.24 -31.74
N ASP A 33 7.36 17.26 -32.27
CA ASP A 33 6.93 15.86 -32.40
C ASP A 33 6.92 15.09 -31.07
N ALA A 34 7.49 15.65 -30.00
CA ALA A 34 7.37 15.12 -28.65
C ALA A 34 6.06 15.55 -27.94
N MET A 35 5.24 16.40 -28.56
CA MET A 35 3.97 16.82 -28.00
C MET A 35 2.97 15.65 -28.01
N ILE A 36 2.42 15.35 -26.84
CA ILE A 36 1.36 14.36 -26.69
C ILE A 36 0.01 15.07 -26.76
N GLY A 37 -0.77 14.77 -27.81
CA GLY A 37 -2.06 15.42 -28.07
C GLY A 37 -1.90 16.81 -28.69
N ALA A 38 -2.92 17.66 -28.57
CA ALA A 38 -2.93 19.02 -29.07
C ALA A 38 -2.72 20.07 -27.94
N PRO A 39 -2.30 21.31 -28.27
CA PRO A 39 -2.22 22.40 -27.30
C PRO A 39 -3.52 22.56 -26.50
N GLY A 40 -3.41 22.62 -25.16
CA GLY A 40 -4.54 22.72 -24.24
C GLY A 40 -5.15 21.38 -23.80
N GLN A 41 -4.75 20.25 -24.37
CA GLN A 41 -5.31 18.93 -23.99
C GLN A 41 -4.61 18.25 -22.81
N GLY A 42 -3.52 18.83 -22.29
CA GLY A 42 -2.69 18.22 -21.25
C GLY A 42 -3.47 17.79 -20.00
N TRP A 43 -4.46 18.59 -19.57
CA TRP A 43 -5.28 18.27 -18.40
C TRP A 43 -6.17 17.04 -18.61
N ALA A 44 -6.80 16.92 -19.79
CA ALA A 44 -7.65 15.78 -20.12
C ALA A 44 -6.81 14.49 -20.21
N ILE A 45 -5.64 14.57 -20.85
CA ILE A 45 -4.70 13.46 -21.00
C ILE A 45 -4.19 13.01 -19.62
N ALA A 46 -3.73 13.94 -18.78
CA ALA A 46 -3.25 13.62 -17.44
C ALA A 46 -4.32 12.92 -16.59
N ASN A 47 -5.57 13.39 -16.63
CA ASN A 47 -6.67 12.75 -15.90
C ASN A 47 -7.04 11.38 -16.46
N ALA A 48 -7.01 11.20 -17.77
CA ALA A 48 -7.23 9.90 -18.39
C ALA A 48 -6.16 8.88 -17.95
N THR A 49 -4.89 9.28 -17.94
CA THR A 49 -3.79 8.44 -17.45
C THR A 49 -3.94 8.10 -15.96
N LEU A 50 -4.24 9.09 -15.12
CA LEU A 50 -4.49 8.87 -13.69
C LEU A 50 -5.70 7.95 -13.43
N ALA A 51 -6.77 8.07 -14.24
CA ALA A 51 -7.92 7.19 -14.15
C ALA A 51 -7.53 5.75 -14.55
N HIS A 52 -6.72 5.59 -15.60
CA HIS A 52 -6.22 4.30 -16.05
C HIS A 52 -5.36 3.61 -14.98
N GLU A 53 -4.38 4.29 -14.39
CA GLU A 53 -3.54 3.72 -13.32
C GLU A 53 -4.36 3.25 -12.11
N ARG A 54 -5.43 4.00 -11.78
CA ARG A 54 -6.36 3.64 -10.71
C ARG A 54 -7.24 2.43 -11.04
N THR A 55 -7.26 1.92 -12.28
CA THR A 55 -7.89 0.63 -12.59
C THR A 55 -7.09 -0.56 -12.05
N GLY A 56 -5.85 -0.38 -11.57
CA GLY A 56 -5.09 -1.40 -10.84
C GLY A 56 -5.73 -1.90 -9.52
N VAL A 57 -6.94 -1.45 -9.20
CA VAL A 57 -7.70 -1.83 -7.99
C VAL A 57 -8.01 -3.33 -7.91
N GLY A 58 -8.01 -4.08 -9.01
CA GLY A 58 -8.14 -5.55 -8.94
C GLY A 58 -7.10 -6.20 -8.03
N ALA A 59 -5.84 -5.75 -8.11
CA ALA A 59 -4.75 -6.22 -7.25
C ALA A 59 -4.90 -5.75 -5.78
N ILE A 60 -5.60 -4.64 -5.58
CA ILE A 60 -5.83 -4.03 -4.28
C ILE A 60 -6.79 -4.87 -3.41
N VAL A 61 -7.85 -5.42 -4.00
CA VAL A 61 -8.80 -6.28 -3.26
C VAL A 61 -8.09 -7.53 -2.73
N VAL A 62 -7.22 -8.14 -3.54
CA VAL A 62 -6.40 -9.29 -3.11
C VAL A 62 -5.54 -8.93 -1.91
N LYS A 63 -4.89 -7.77 -1.93
CA LYS A 63 -4.09 -7.27 -0.81
C LYS A 63 -4.93 -7.13 0.48
N LEU A 64 -6.14 -6.59 0.37
CA LEU A 64 -7.03 -6.42 1.53
C LEU A 64 -7.52 -7.77 2.09
N ARG A 65 -7.84 -8.74 1.25
CA ARG A 65 -8.19 -10.10 1.70
C ARG A 65 -7.01 -10.76 2.45
N LEU A 66 -5.79 -10.64 1.92
CA LEU A 66 -4.59 -11.10 2.61
C LEU A 66 -4.37 -10.37 3.95
N ALA A 67 -4.72 -9.08 4.03
CA ALA A 67 -4.66 -8.32 5.28
C ALA A 67 -5.70 -8.80 6.30
N ILE A 68 -6.90 -9.19 5.87
CA ILE A 68 -7.91 -9.85 6.72
C ILE A 68 -7.36 -11.17 7.27
N ASP A 69 -6.78 -12.02 6.43
CA ASP A 69 -6.18 -13.29 6.87
C ASP A 69 -5.07 -13.05 7.90
N ALA A 70 -4.22 -12.06 7.67
CA ALA A 70 -3.17 -11.67 8.60
C ALA A 70 -3.74 -11.13 9.93
N LEU A 71 -4.84 -10.38 9.89
CA LEU A 71 -5.54 -9.85 11.07
C LEU A 71 -6.17 -10.98 11.89
N ILE A 72 -6.81 -11.96 11.24
CA ILE A 72 -7.35 -13.15 11.92
C ILE A 72 -6.21 -13.94 12.57
N ALA A 73 -5.09 -14.12 11.87
CA ALA A 73 -3.92 -14.78 12.42
C ALA A 73 -3.33 -14.00 13.62
N LEU A 74 -3.36 -12.67 13.60
CA LEU A 74 -2.98 -11.84 14.75
C LEU A 74 -3.93 -12.04 15.92
N ALA A 75 -5.25 -11.99 15.68
CA ALA A 75 -6.29 -12.16 16.71
C ALA A 75 -6.23 -13.51 17.42
N ARG A 76 -5.75 -14.56 16.76
CA ARG A 76 -5.51 -15.87 17.39
C ARG A 76 -4.31 -15.88 18.34
N ARG A 77 -3.32 -15.02 18.11
CA ARG A 77 -2.05 -15.02 18.86
C ARG A 77 -2.03 -14.04 20.02
N VAL A 78 -2.73 -12.92 19.88
CA VAL A 78 -2.83 -11.90 20.92
C VAL A 78 -3.93 -12.27 21.91
N SER A 79 -3.72 -11.98 23.19
CA SER A 79 -4.69 -12.26 24.24
C SER A 79 -5.35 -10.98 24.74
N VAL A 80 -6.67 -11.04 24.93
CA VAL A 80 -7.48 -10.02 25.60
C VAL A 80 -8.14 -10.73 26.79
N ASP A 81 -8.00 -10.17 27.99
CA ASP A 81 -8.56 -10.75 29.23
C ASP A 81 -8.17 -12.22 29.47
N GLY A 82 -6.94 -12.58 29.10
CA GLY A 82 -6.39 -13.93 29.30
C GLY A 82 -6.86 -14.99 28.30
N ARG A 83 -7.63 -14.62 27.27
CA ARG A 83 -8.06 -15.51 26.18
C ARG A 83 -7.61 -14.97 24.83
N PRO A 84 -7.46 -15.81 23.79
CA PRO A 84 -7.23 -15.34 22.43
C PRO A 84 -8.23 -14.23 22.06
N ALA A 85 -7.76 -13.15 21.45
CA ALA A 85 -8.60 -12.02 21.10
C ALA A 85 -9.72 -12.42 20.12
N LEU A 86 -9.49 -13.46 19.31
CA LEU A 86 -10.50 -14.03 18.42
C LEU A 86 -11.74 -14.59 19.17
N ASP A 87 -11.63 -14.93 20.45
CA ASP A 87 -12.75 -15.43 21.24
C ASP A 87 -13.69 -14.29 21.69
N SER A 88 -13.25 -13.02 21.61
CA SER A 88 -14.06 -11.86 21.94
C SER A 88 -15.08 -11.56 20.85
N ASP A 89 -16.37 -11.50 21.20
CA ASP A 89 -17.46 -11.13 20.28
C ASP A 89 -17.18 -9.80 19.58
N ARG A 90 -16.74 -8.79 20.34
CA ARG A 90 -16.40 -7.46 19.79
C ARG A 90 -15.30 -7.51 18.72
N VAL A 91 -14.29 -8.36 18.91
CA VAL A 91 -13.19 -8.51 17.93
C VAL A 91 -13.69 -9.23 16.69
N ARG A 92 -14.47 -10.31 16.85
CA ARG A 92 -15.06 -11.03 15.71
C ARG A 92 -16.00 -10.15 14.90
N ASP A 93 -16.85 -9.37 15.57
CA ASP A 93 -17.77 -8.45 14.92
C ASP A 93 -17.02 -7.40 14.09
N ARG A 94 -15.93 -6.83 14.64
CA ARG A 94 -15.13 -5.85 13.90
C ARG A 94 -14.42 -6.48 12.70
N ILE A 95 -13.86 -7.68 12.83
CA ILE A 95 -13.26 -8.42 11.70
C ILE A 95 -14.33 -8.73 10.65
N GLY A 96 -15.52 -9.15 11.07
CA GLY A 96 -16.66 -9.43 10.19
C GLY A 96 -17.09 -8.19 9.39
N GLN A 97 -17.18 -7.04 10.06
CA GLN A 97 -17.49 -5.77 9.40
C GLN A 97 -16.43 -5.41 8.35
N LEU A 98 -15.14 -5.44 8.73
CA LEU A 98 -14.05 -5.14 7.79
C LEU A 98 -14.05 -6.11 6.60
N THR A 99 -14.34 -7.39 6.84
CA THR A 99 -14.46 -8.40 5.78
C THR A 99 -15.60 -8.06 4.82
N ALA A 100 -16.77 -7.69 5.35
CA ALA A 100 -17.93 -7.30 4.54
C ALA A 100 -17.63 -6.06 3.68
N GLU A 101 -16.91 -5.08 4.22
CA GLU A 101 -16.53 -3.89 3.46
C GLU A 101 -15.49 -4.19 2.37
N VAL A 102 -14.56 -5.13 2.61
CA VAL A 102 -13.64 -5.65 1.56
C VAL A 102 -14.42 -6.34 0.44
N GLU A 103 -15.45 -7.12 0.76
CA GLU A 103 -16.31 -7.75 -0.24
C GLU A 103 -17.17 -6.73 -1.01
N ALA A 104 -17.64 -5.67 -0.35
CA ALA A 104 -18.33 -4.57 -1.02
C ALA A 104 -17.41 -3.86 -2.03
N LEU A 105 -16.15 -3.60 -1.66
CA LEU A 105 -15.15 -3.05 -2.58
C LEU A 105 -14.85 -4.04 -3.72
N SER A 106 -14.81 -5.35 -3.45
CA SER A 106 -14.66 -6.37 -4.48
C SER A 106 -15.78 -6.29 -5.52
N ALA A 107 -17.03 -6.25 -5.05
CA ALA A 107 -18.20 -6.13 -5.92
C ALA A 107 -18.19 -4.83 -6.75
N LEU A 108 -17.86 -3.70 -6.14
CA LEU A 108 -17.70 -2.42 -6.84
C LEU A 108 -16.64 -2.52 -7.95
N THR A 109 -15.49 -3.12 -7.62
CA THR A 109 -14.38 -3.29 -8.57
C THR A 109 -14.78 -4.16 -9.76
N TYR A 110 -15.47 -5.29 -9.51
CA TYR A 110 -16.01 -6.13 -10.58
C TYR A 110 -17.04 -5.40 -11.46
N ALA A 111 -17.94 -4.62 -10.85
CA ALA A 111 -18.92 -3.84 -11.59
C ALA A 111 -18.26 -2.78 -12.48
N ASN A 112 -17.24 -2.10 -11.97
CA ASN A 112 -16.46 -1.10 -12.71
C ASN A 112 -15.73 -1.74 -13.90
N PHE A 113 -15.05 -2.86 -13.69
CA PHE A 113 -14.38 -3.59 -14.78
C PHE A 113 -15.36 -4.09 -15.83
N THR A 114 -16.48 -4.65 -15.41
CA THR A 114 -17.52 -5.14 -16.34
C THR A 114 -18.06 -3.99 -17.20
N ARG A 115 -18.23 -2.82 -16.61
CA ARG A 115 -18.67 -1.60 -17.31
C ARG A 115 -17.61 -1.10 -18.28
N TRP A 116 -16.35 -1.08 -17.85
CA TRP A 116 -15.23 -0.64 -18.67
C TRP A 116 -15.00 -1.55 -19.88
N LEU A 117 -15.10 -2.87 -19.72
CA LEU A 117 -15.03 -3.83 -20.83
C LEU A 117 -16.13 -3.63 -21.90
N ARG A 118 -17.20 -2.91 -21.55
CA ARG A 118 -18.30 -2.56 -22.45
C ARG A 118 -18.19 -1.12 -22.98
N GLY A 119 -17.09 -0.42 -22.72
CA GLY A 119 -16.87 0.98 -23.10
C GLY A 119 -17.81 1.98 -22.39
N GLY A 120 -18.30 1.61 -21.20
CA GLY A 120 -19.25 2.43 -20.45
C GLY A 120 -18.65 3.06 -19.18
N GLU A 121 -17.32 3.16 -19.07
CA GLU A 121 -16.66 3.65 -17.87
C GLU A 121 -17.15 5.04 -17.45
N ARG A 122 -17.24 5.25 -16.13
CA ARG A 122 -17.60 6.55 -15.56
C ARG A 122 -16.37 7.21 -14.98
N GLN A 123 -16.31 8.53 -15.07
CA GLN A 123 -15.17 9.32 -14.58
C GLN A 123 -14.87 9.08 -13.09
N HIS A 124 -15.88 8.72 -12.29
CA HIS A 124 -15.74 8.54 -10.85
C HIS A 124 -15.48 7.10 -10.40
N ASP A 125 -15.60 6.10 -11.30
CA ASP A 125 -15.49 4.68 -10.95
C ASP A 125 -14.16 4.37 -10.23
N ALA A 126 -13.07 4.89 -10.77
CA ALA A 126 -11.73 4.73 -10.22
C ALA A 126 -11.50 5.49 -8.91
N ALA A 127 -12.11 6.67 -8.76
CA ALA A 127 -11.99 7.51 -7.57
C ALA A 127 -12.71 6.88 -6.37
N MET A 128 -13.94 6.37 -6.58
CA MET A 128 -14.73 5.67 -5.56
C MET A 128 -13.98 4.44 -5.04
N ALA A 129 -13.50 3.61 -5.96
CA ALA A 129 -12.73 2.42 -5.64
C ALA A 129 -11.45 2.76 -4.84
N LYS A 130 -10.74 3.82 -5.25
CA LYS A 130 -9.52 4.26 -4.56
C LYS A 130 -9.79 4.79 -3.16
N LEU A 131 -10.86 5.56 -2.97
CA LEU A 131 -11.27 6.11 -1.68
C LEU A 131 -11.55 4.98 -0.69
N MET A 132 -12.49 4.08 -1.05
CA MET A 132 -12.85 2.92 -0.24
C MET A 132 -11.64 2.08 0.11
N PHE A 133 -10.75 1.82 -0.85
CA PHE A 133 -9.50 1.10 -0.56
C PHE A 133 -8.65 1.80 0.50
N SER A 134 -8.34 3.10 0.34
CA SER A 134 -7.44 3.78 1.28
C SER A 134 -7.99 3.79 2.69
N GLU A 135 -9.29 4.03 2.83
CA GLU A 135 -9.96 4.07 4.13
C GLU A 135 -9.92 2.69 4.76
N LEU A 136 -10.32 1.64 4.03
CA LEU A 136 -10.26 0.26 4.52
C LEU A 136 -8.85 -0.20 4.88
N ASN A 137 -7.87 0.13 4.04
CA ASN A 137 -6.48 -0.23 4.29
C ASN A 137 -5.95 0.44 5.57
N LEU A 138 -6.31 1.70 5.80
CA LEU A 138 -5.95 2.41 7.02
C LEU A 138 -6.67 1.85 8.24
N GLU A 139 -7.97 1.56 8.14
CA GLU A 139 -8.74 0.99 9.24
C GLU A 139 -8.26 -0.39 9.65
N LEU A 140 -7.95 -1.26 8.68
CA LEU A 140 -7.35 -2.58 8.94
C LEU A 140 -6.01 -2.44 9.66
N ALA A 141 -5.14 -1.56 9.17
CA ALA A 141 -3.83 -1.34 9.79
C ALA A 141 -3.97 -0.76 11.21
N ARG A 142 -4.88 0.20 11.41
CA ARG A 142 -5.18 0.80 12.71
C ARG A 142 -5.66 -0.26 13.69
N PHE A 143 -6.66 -1.04 13.31
CA PHE A 143 -7.22 -2.08 14.17
C PHE A 143 -6.19 -3.16 14.49
N ALA A 144 -5.33 -3.53 13.54
CA ALA A 144 -4.22 -4.45 13.80
C ALA A 144 -3.24 -3.91 14.86
N VAL A 145 -2.93 -2.61 14.83
CA VAL A 145 -2.08 -1.97 15.85
C VAL A 145 -2.78 -1.94 17.21
N GLU A 146 -4.06 -1.55 17.26
CA GLU A 146 -4.86 -1.53 18.49
C GLU A 146 -4.93 -2.93 19.13
N LEU A 147 -5.18 -3.95 18.31
CA LEU A 147 -5.25 -5.34 18.76
C LEU A 147 -3.89 -5.87 19.25
N GLY A 148 -2.79 -5.38 18.67
CA GLY A 148 -1.43 -5.70 19.10
C GLY A 148 -1.00 -5.00 20.40
N GLY A 149 -1.76 -4.00 20.87
CA GLY A 149 -1.40 -3.17 22.01
C GLY A 149 0.00 -2.56 21.87
N GLU A 150 0.76 -2.49 22.97
CA GLU A 150 2.14 -1.99 22.96
C GLU A 150 3.03 -2.77 21.99
N SER A 151 2.86 -4.10 21.91
CA SER A 151 3.61 -4.96 20.99
C SER A 151 3.30 -4.70 19.52
N GLY A 152 2.13 -4.12 19.22
CA GLY A 152 1.74 -3.70 17.87
C GLY A 152 2.73 -2.70 17.27
N CYS A 153 3.23 -1.76 18.09
CA CYS A 153 4.20 -0.74 17.69
C CYS A 153 5.62 -1.29 17.49
N TRP A 154 5.96 -2.39 18.16
CA TRP A 154 7.30 -3.02 18.10
C TRP A 154 7.37 -4.19 17.13
N SER A 155 6.25 -4.61 16.55
CA SER A 155 6.20 -5.75 15.65
C SER A 155 6.97 -5.43 14.36
N ARG A 156 8.07 -6.16 14.14
CA ARG A 156 8.92 -6.10 12.93
C ARG A 156 8.17 -6.43 11.62
N ALA A 157 6.88 -6.74 11.72
CA ALA A 157 5.95 -7.18 10.69
C ALA A 157 5.23 -6.02 9.98
N ILE A 158 5.26 -4.79 10.51
CA ILE A 158 4.87 -3.59 9.75
C ILE A 158 6.04 -3.20 8.84
N ARG A 159 6.46 -4.13 7.99
CA ARG A 159 7.31 -3.80 6.84
C ARG A 159 6.34 -3.61 5.68
N MET A 160 6.03 -2.36 5.39
CA MET A 160 5.27 -2.01 4.21
C MET A 160 6.01 -2.61 3.01
N CYS A 161 5.46 -3.67 2.43
CA CYS A 161 5.98 -4.23 1.20
C CYS A 161 5.63 -3.22 0.11
N SER A 162 6.55 -2.28 -0.13
CA SER A 162 6.54 -1.50 -1.36
C SER A 162 6.85 -2.49 -2.48
N THR A 163 5.81 -2.86 -3.23
CA THR A 163 6.01 -3.50 -4.52
C THR A 163 6.60 -2.44 -5.44
N THR A 164 7.92 -2.29 -5.45
CA THR A 164 8.59 -1.45 -6.44
C THR A 164 8.40 -2.13 -7.80
N ALA A 165 7.92 -1.38 -8.79
CA ALA A 165 7.61 -1.84 -10.14
C ALA A 165 8.82 -2.39 -10.96
N ALA A 166 9.99 -2.50 -10.34
CA ALA A 166 11.17 -3.15 -10.91
C ALA A 166 11.38 -4.47 -10.17
N GLY A 167 11.10 -5.59 -10.82
CA GLY A 167 11.25 -6.96 -10.30
C GLY A 167 12.69 -7.35 -9.92
N ARG A 168 13.28 -6.67 -8.96
CA ARG A 168 14.57 -6.98 -8.34
C ARG A 168 14.38 -7.15 -6.85
N THR A 169 14.17 -8.39 -6.43
CA THR A 169 14.20 -8.82 -5.03
C THR A 169 15.64 -8.85 -4.52
N ASN A 170 16.27 -7.70 -4.30
CA ASN A 170 17.55 -7.66 -3.60
C ASN A 170 17.34 -7.13 -2.18
N GLY A 171 17.40 -8.03 -1.21
CA GLY A 171 17.62 -7.64 0.20
C GLY A 171 16.64 -8.19 1.23
N CYS A 172 16.09 -9.39 1.08
CA CYS A 172 15.58 -10.14 2.23
C CYS A 172 16.77 -10.65 3.06
N MET A 173 17.51 -9.77 3.74
CA MET A 173 18.47 -10.19 4.75
C MET A 173 17.69 -10.78 5.94
N ARG A 174 17.66 -12.11 6.01
CA ARG A 174 17.33 -12.87 7.23
C ARG A 174 18.26 -12.37 8.34
N ALA A 175 17.72 -11.69 9.34
CA ALA A 175 18.46 -11.43 10.58
C ALA A 175 18.41 -12.68 11.47
N PRO A 176 19.52 -13.05 12.14
CA PRO A 176 19.60 -14.29 12.91
C PRO A 176 18.71 -14.23 14.16
N THR A 177 18.01 -15.33 14.42
CA THR A 177 17.29 -15.58 15.67
C THR A 177 18.29 -15.77 16.81
N ARG A 178 18.59 -14.71 17.58
CA ARG A 178 19.22 -14.86 18.90
C ARG A 178 18.20 -14.49 19.98
N SER A 179 17.86 -15.51 20.78
CA SER A 179 17.05 -15.41 22.01
C SER A 179 17.75 -14.51 23.04
N PRO A 180 17.02 -13.73 23.88
CA PRO A 180 17.63 -12.78 24.83
C PRO A 180 18.32 -13.41 26.05
N VAL A 181 18.35 -14.74 26.19
CA VAL A 181 18.63 -15.40 27.48
C VAL A 181 20.13 -15.70 27.73
N ALA A 182 21.04 -15.47 26.77
CA ALA A 182 22.43 -15.95 26.86
C ALA A 182 23.53 -14.90 27.14
N ALA A 183 23.21 -13.74 27.72
CA ALA A 183 24.19 -12.66 27.96
C ALA A 183 24.49 -12.36 29.44
N ARG A 184 24.54 -13.39 30.29
CA ARG A 184 25.10 -13.28 31.66
C ARG A 184 25.95 -14.50 31.96
N ARG A 185 27.23 -14.47 31.58
CA ARG A 185 28.35 -15.27 32.13
C ARG A 185 29.62 -14.96 31.32
N SER A 186 30.27 -13.84 31.62
CA SER A 186 31.73 -13.64 31.49
C SER A 186 32.12 -12.18 31.73
N CYS A 187 32.21 -11.77 33.00
CA CYS A 187 33.11 -10.69 33.39
C CYS A 187 33.65 -11.06 34.77
N GLY A 188 34.78 -11.77 34.75
CA GLY A 188 35.65 -11.95 35.89
C GLY A 188 36.99 -11.32 35.57
N ARG A 189 37.33 -10.28 36.31
CA ARG A 189 38.64 -9.94 36.87
C ARG A 189 38.43 -8.86 37.92
#